data_AF-A0A2A4RJX9-F1
#
_entry.id   AF-A0A2A4RJX9-F1
#
_cell.length_a   1.000
_cell.length_b   1.000
_cell.length_c   1.000
_cell.angle_alpha   90.00
_cell.angle_beta   90.00
_cell.angle_gamma   90.00
#
_symmetry.space_group_name_H-M   'P 1'
#
loop_
_entity.id
_entity.type
_entity.pdbx_description
1 polymer ?
#
loop_
_entity_poly.entity_id
_entity_poly.type
_entity_poly.pdbx_seq_one_letter_code
_entity_poly.pdbx_strand_id
1 'polypeptide(L)'
;MFYRFVFIFIVFFASTFNALSLENEKPYVQSIKLNIGKDTHWRIDKIKVTATKSVADDEGRSYHLQFNNTALKLMVRRDAASENLKSYNHLEIIDVKIDGKQSPLFKWCLNHQQQHNRFIQQGLLVKKNICFISHSATFVMHLDEATLLSLQQGRRLKITLKTLQVPLELNYDIRDFKDMYLALNSTLIPVGAVVSLAPNVDEPFVEQKELSARIKCWTGPPAMYKTIKSVEYDCANVTAKNNAEAWIVQLVNQEKMKEKKWAEQKAREGAAQKAKQQQRVQKRQQQQQAEREKQKRLVAQKNSEEARRVEASAIAASLTRQKQIATEIRQKMVRMCDKFWRKGEHRCYCQKYIGYAPNEIKANASCE
;
A
#
# COMPACT_ATOMS: atom_id res chain seq x y z
N MET A 1 67.89 -9.77 33.19
CA MET A 1 68.07 -11.01 32.41
C MET A 1 66.74 -11.56 31.86
N PHE A 2 65.79 -10.72 31.39
CA PHE A 2 64.48 -11.19 30.88
C PHE A 2 63.83 -10.20 29.87
N TYR A 3 64.57 -9.72 28.87
CA TYR A 3 64.05 -8.76 27.86
C TYR A 3 64.52 -9.07 26.43
N ARG A 4 64.61 -10.35 26.04
CA ARG A 4 65.06 -10.72 24.68
C ARG A 4 64.22 -11.77 23.94
N PHE A 5 63.08 -12.22 24.48
CA PHE A 5 62.32 -13.32 23.87
C PHE A 5 60.93 -12.98 23.29
N VAL A 6 60.53 -11.70 23.23
CA VAL A 6 59.15 -11.33 22.82
C VAL A 6 59.03 -10.87 21.35
N PHE A 7 60.13 -10.67 20.62
CA PHE A 7 60.07 -10.05 19.28
C PHE A 7 59.94 -11.02 18.09
N ILE A 8 59.87 -12.34 18.29
CA ILE A 8 59.92 -13.32 17.17
C ILE A 8 58.54 -13.93 16.84
N PHE A 9 57.47 -13.61 17.56
CA PHE A 9 56.13 -14.18 17.29
C PHE A 9 55.18 -13.30 16.46
N ILE A 10 55.59 -12.09 16.06
CA ILE A 10 54.70 -11.15 15.33
C ILE A 10 54.91 -11.18 13.80
N VAL A 11 55.86 -11.96 13.27
CA VAL A 11 56.17 -11.97 11.82
C VAL A 11 55.55 -13.16 11.06
N PHE A 12 54.95 -14.14 11.74
CA PHE A 12 54.40 -15.36 11.08
C PHE A 12 52.89 -15.37 10.84
N PHE A 13 52.19 -14.25 11.03
CA PHE A 13 50.73 -14.12 10.77
C PHE A 13 50.39 -13.25 9.55
N ALA A 14 51.34 -13.02 8.64
CA ALA A 14 51.14 -12.11 7.50
C ALA A 14 51.03 -12.77 6.11
N SER A 15 51.06 -14.10 5.99
CA SER A 15 51.23 -14.74 4.67
C SER A 15 50.33 -15.94 4.36
N THR A 16 49.08 -15.95 4.84
CA THR A 16 48.04 -16.88 4.33
C THR A 16 46.68 -16.21 4.16
N PHE A 17 46.63 -14.98 3.65
CA PHE A 17 45.42 -14.54 2.95
C PHE A 17 45.51 -15.06 1.52
N ASN A 18 44.99 -16.27 1.33
CA ASN A 18 44.55 -16.71 0.03
C ASN A 18 43.71 -15.57 -0.56
N ALA A 19 44.13 -15.07 -1.72
CA ALA A 19 43.28 -14.28 -2.58
C ALA A 19 42.12 -15.18 -3.02
N LEU A 20 41.12 -15.32 -2.15
CA LEU A 20 39.77 -15.59 -2.57
C LEU A 20 39.44 -14.42 -3.48
N SER A 21 39.45 -14.69 -4.79
CA SER A 21 38.76 -13.85 -5.75
C SER A 21 37.36 -13.67 -5.19
N LEU A 22 37.09 -12.50 -4.63
CA LEU A 22 35.77 -11.92 -4.58
C LEU A 22 35.34 -11.81 -6.04
N GLU A 23 34.80 -12.91 -6.58
CA GLU A 23 33.85 -12.82 -7.67
C GLU A 23 32.88 -11.73 -7.26
N ASN A 24 32.80 -10.70 -8.11
CA ASN A 24 31.79 -9.67 -8.05
C ASN A 24 30.42 -10.34 -8.06
N GLU A 25 29.92 -10.76 -6.89
CA GLU A 25 28.51 -10.94 -6.62
C GLU A 25 27.89 -9.58 -6.90
N LYS A 26 27.39 -9.36 -8.11
CA LYS A 26 26.50 -8.25 -8.41
C LYS A 26 25.24 -8.50 -7.56
N PRO A 27 25.05 -7.85 -6.39
CA PRO A 27 24.06 -8.33 -5.40
C PRO A 27 22.62 -8.00 -5.80
N TYR A 28 22.42 -7.44 -6.99
CA TYR A 28 21.13 -7.01 -7.48
C TYR A 28 21.02 -7.33 -8.97
N VAL A 29 20.32 -8.42 -9.26
CA VAL A 29 19.81 -8.69 -10.60
C VAL A 29 18.98 -7.47 -11.01
N GLN A 30 19.48 -6.71 -12.00
CA GLN A 30 18.77 -5.54 -12.51
C GLN A 30 17.44 -5.98 -13.13
N SER A 31 16.37 -5.24 -12.86
CA SER A 31 15.07 -5.53 -13.46
C SER A 31 15.13 -5.33 -14.97
N ILE A 32 14.56 -6.27 -15.72
CA ILE A 32 14.35 -6.12 -17.16
C ILE A 32 13.22 -5.11 -17.34
N LYS A 33 13.40 -4.11 -18.20
CA LYS A 33 12.41 -3.05 -18.44
C LYS A 33 11.93 -3.11 -19.87
N LEU A 34 10.63 -3.38 -20.06
CA LEU A 34 9.98 -3.33 -21.35
C LEU A 34 9.12 -2.07 -21.43
N ASN A 35 9.49 -1.13 -22.29
CA ASN A 35 8.75 0.10 -22.51
C ASN A 35 7.80 -0.07 -23.67
N ILE A 36 6.51 0.19 -23.43
CA ILE A 36 5.42 -0.05 -24.37
C ILE A 36 4.88 1.32 -24.73
N GLY A 37 5.45 1.89 -25.78
CA GLY A 37 5.35 3.29 -26.14
C GLY A 37 4.09 3.64 -26.94
N LYS A 38 4.12 4.86 -27.50
CA LYS A 38 3.06 5.42 -28.36
C LYS A 38 2.89 4.68 -29.70
N ASP A 39 3.92 3.96 -30.11
CA ASP A 39 3.98 3.12 -31.31
C ASP A 39 3.04 1.90 -31.21
N THR A 40 2.63 1.54 -30.00
CA THR A 40 1.61 0.52 -29.78
C THR A 40 0.24 1.16 -29.57
N HIS A 41 -0.71 0.82 -30.44
CA HIS A 41 -2.09 1.30 -30.35
C HIS A 41 -3.02 0.28 -29.69
N TRP A 42 -4.09 0.77 -29.07
CA TRP A 42 -5.18 -0.08 -28.59
C TRP A 42 -5.95 -0.68 -29.77
N ARG A 43 -6.06 -2.01 -29.79
CA ARG A 43 -6.99 -2.73 -30.65
C ARG A 43 -8.33 -2.84 -29.95
N ILE A 44 -9.35 -2.18 -30.49
CA ILE A 44 -10.69 -2.11 -29.91
C ILE A 44 -11.59 -3.14 -30.61
N ASP A 45 -12.14 -4.07 -29.84
CA ASP A 45 -13.19 -4.99 -30.24
C ASP A 45 -14.50 -4.52 -29.59
N LYS A 46 -15.33 -3.81 -30.36
CA LYS A 46 -16.62 -3.28 -29.90
C LYS A 46 -17.65 -4.38 -29.63
N ILE A 47 -17.54 -5.53 -30.31
CA ILE A 47 -18.48 -6.65 -30.14
C ILE A 47 -18.23 -7.30 -28.78
N LYS A 48 -16.96 -7.54 -28.44
CA LYS A 48 -16.58 -8.12 -27.15
C LYS A 48 -16.49 -7.09 -26.02
N VAL A 49 -16.61 -5.81 -26.35
CA VAL A 49 -16.39 -4.68 -25.44
C VAL A 49 -15.02 -4.83 -24.75
N THR A 50 -13.98 -5.06 -25.57
CA THR A 50 -12.60 -5.15 -25.07
C THR A 50 -11.64 -4.28 -25.86
N ALA A 51 -10.62 -3.76 -25.19
CA ALA A 51 -9.49 -3.09 -25.82
C ALA A 51 -8.20 -3.79 -25.41
N THR A 52 -7.29 -4.03 -26.36
CA THR A 52 -6.04 -4.76 -26.11
C THR A 52 -4.84 -3.99 -26.63
N LYS A 53 -3.80 -3.85 -25.82
CA LYS A 53 -2.50 -3.27 -26.17
C LYS A 53 -1.42 -4.34 -25.98
N SER A 54 -0.68 -4.66 -27.04
CA SER A 54 0.23 -5.82 -27.09
C SER A 54 1.65 -5.40 -27.43
N VAL A 55 2.63 -6.09 -26.86
CA VAL A 55 4.06 -5.95 -27.17
C VAL A 55 4.71 -7.33 -27.16
N ALA A 56 5.80 -7.53 -27.88
CA ALA A 56 6.67 -8.69 -27.73
C ALA A 56 8.05 -8.25 -27.23
N ASP A 57 8.71 -9.08 -26.44
CA ASP A 57 10.12 -8.89 -26.09
C ASP A 57 11.06 -9.59 -27.09
N ASP A 58 12.37 -9.42 -26.90
CA ASP A 58 13.40 -9.98 -27.77
C ASP A 58 13.47 -11.52 -27.69
N GLU A 59 12.87 -12.12 -26.66
CA GLU A 59 12.76 -13.58 -26.50
C GLU A 59 11.47 -14.14 -27.15
N GLY A 60 10.71 -13.27 -27.84
CA GLY A 60 9.46 -13.62 -28.52
C GLY A 60 8.22 -13.59 -27.63
N ARG A 61 8.37 -13.43 -26.30
CA ARG A 61 7.25 -13.44 -25.36
C ARG A 61 6.38 -12.22 -25.58
N SER A 62 5.07 -12.43 -25.73
CA SER A 62 4.11 -11.36 -25.91
C SER A 62 3.33 -11.04 -24.64
N TYR A 63 3.20 -9.74 -24.35
CA TYR A 63 2.50 -9.19 -23.20
C TYR A 63 1.28 -8.41 -23.69
N HIS A 64 0.10 -8.92 -23.37
CA HIS A 64 -1.17 -8.32 -23.77
C HIS A 64 -1.87 -7.70 -22.57
N LEU A 65 -2.01 -6.38 -22.58
CA LEU A 65 -2.83 -5.65 -21.63
C LEU A 65 -4.22 -5.46 -22.22
N GLN A 66 -5.22 -6.11 -21.62
CA GLN A 66 -6.61 -6.07 -22.04
C GLN A 66 -7.47 -5.32 -21.02
N PHE A 67 -8.46 -4.58 -21.50
CA PHE A 67 -9.44 -3.84 -20.70
C PHE A 67 -10.86 -4.14 -21.20
N ASN A 68 -11.83 -4.30 -20.29
CA ASN A 68 -13.23 -4.61 -20.63
C ASN A 68 -14.27 -3.82 -19.79
N ASN A 69 -14.04 -2.52 -19.57
CA ASN A 69 -14.80 -1.62 -18.69
C ASN A 69 -14.78 -1.92 -17.20
N THR A 70 -14.64 -3.19 -16.82
CA THR A 70 -14.74 -3.65 -15.42
C THR A 70 -13.44 -4.20 -14.88
N ALA A 71 -12.53 -4.63 -15.74
CA ALA A 71 -11.27 -5.22 -15.32
C ALA A 71 -10.11 -4.82 -16.25
N LEU A 72 -8.93 -4.83 -15.66
CA LEU A 72 -7.66 -4.83 -16.35
C LEU A 72 -7.10 -6.25 -16.31
N LYS A 73 -6.72 -6.80 -17.45
CA LYS A 73 -6.17 -8.15 -17.59
C LYS A 73 -4.79 -8.07 -18.23
N LEU A 74 -3.82 -8.74 -17.63
CA LEU A 74 -2.50 -8.93 -18.23
C LEU A 74 -2.33 -10.40 -18.58
N MET A 75 -2.18 -10.68 -19.87
CA MET A 75 -1.89 -12.02 -20.39
C MET A 75 -0.45 -12.05 -20.87
N VAL A 76 0.30 -13.07 -20.47
CA VAL A 76 1.65 -13.32 -20.94
C VAL A 76 1.64 -14.58 -21.80
N ARG A 77 2.13 -14.48 -23.04
CA ARG A 77 2.21 -15.59 -24.00
C ARG A 77 3.63 -15.74 -24.53
N ARG A 78 3.98 -16.93 -25.04
CA ARG A 78 5.29 -17.17 -25.65
C ARG A 78 5.35 -16.68 -27.09
N ASP A 79 4.24 -16.79 -27.84
CA ASP A 79 4.20 -16.48 -29.26
C ASP A 79 2.92 -15.67 -29.56
N ALA A 80 3.04 -14.61 -30.37
CA ALA A 80 1.90 -13.76 -30.74
C ALA A 80 0.78 -14.48 -31.50
N ALA A 81 1.12 -15.60 -32.19
CA ALA A 81 0.22 -16.39 -33.01
C ALA A 81 -0.38 -17.61 -32.30
N SER A 82 0.14 -18.00 -31.13
CA SER A 82 -0.32 -19.17 -30.40
C SER A 82 -1.60 -18.84 -29.60
N GLU A 83 -2.70 -19.52 -29.92
CA GLU A 83 -3.89 -19.56 -29.05
C GLU A 83 -3.63 -20.36 -27.76
N ASN A 84 -2.60 -21.20 -27.76
CA ASN A 84 -2.22 -21.98 -26.59
C ASN A 84 -1.50 -21.08 -25.57
N LEU A 85 -2.23 -20.74 -24.51
CA LEU A 85 -1.69 -20.13 -23.30
C LEU A 85 -0.73 -21.12 -22.65
N LYS A 86 0.58 -20.89 -22.77
CA LYS A 86 1.55 -21.64 -21.98
C LYS A 86 1.39 -21.21 -20.52
N SER A 87 1.06 -22.16 -19.63
CA SER A 87 1.02 -21.88 -18.20
C SER A 87 2.43 -21.53 -17.74
N TYR A 88 2.62 -20.32 -17.22
CA TYR A 88 3.75 -20.12 -16.32
C TYR A 88 3.47 -20.98 -15.09
N ASN A 89 4.46 -21.77 -14.68
CA ASN A 89 4.35 -22.58 -13.46
C ASN A 89 4.27 -21.67 -12.23
N HIS A 90 4.79 -20.44 -12.36
CA HIS A 90 4.84 -19.47 -11.28
C HIS A 90 4.86 -18.03 -11.84
N LEU A 91 3.70 -17.36 -11.83
CA LEU A 91 3.60 -15.92 -12.08
C LEU A 91 3.28 -15.20 -10.78
N GLU A 92 4.07 -14.18 -10.44
CA GLU A 92 3.78 -13.28 -9.33
C GLU A 92 3.70 -11.83 -9.80
N ILE A 93 2.71 -11.09 -9.31
CA ILE A 93 2.61 -9.64 -9.51
C ILE A 93 3.13 -8.94 -8.26
N ILE A 94 4.23 -8.22 -8.40
CA ILE A 94 4.86 -7.48 -7.32
C ILE A 94 4.16 -6.15 -7.09
N ASP A 95 3.89 -5.41 -8.16
CA ASP A 95 3.34 -4.06 -8.06
C ASP A 95 2.57 -3.64 -9.31
N VAL A 96 1.59 -2.76 -9.10
CA VAL A 96 0.86 -2.06 -10.16
C VAL A 96 0.85 -0.58 -9.80
N LYS A 97 1.54 0.23 -10.60
CA LYS A 97 1.66 1.68 -10.41
C LYS A 97 1.03 2.45 -11.55
N ILE A 98 0.34 3.54 -11.22
CA ILE A 98 -0.14 4.54 -12.17
C ILE A 98 0.62 5.84 -11.88
N ASP A 99 1.32 6.39 -12.87
CA ASP A 99 2.18 7.57 -12.76
C ASP A 99 3.17 7.50 -11.58
N GLY A 100 3.77 6.32 -11.40
CA GLY A 100 4.76 6.07 -10.35
C GLY A 100 4.18 5.85 -8.95
N LYS A 101 2.88 6.02 -8.76
CA LYS A 101 2.18 5.74 -7.48
C LYS A 101 1.55 4.36 -7.52
N GLN A 102 1.75 3.57 -6.46
CA GLN A 102 1.08 2.27 -6.33
C GLN A 102 -0.45 2.45 -6.33
N SER A 103 -1.14 1.66 -7.13
CA SER A 103 -2.60 1.65 -7.19
C SER A 103 -3.18 1.33 -5.81
N PRO A 104 -4.07 2.17 -5.25
CA PRO A 104 -4.73 1.88 -3.98
C PRO A 104 -5.47 0.54 -3.99
N LEU A 105 -6.06 0.17 -5.14
CA LEU A 105 -6.76 -1.10 -5.33
C LEU A 105 -5.80 -2.29 -5.29
N PHE A 106 -4.64 -2.18 -5.96
CA PHE A 106 -3.62 -3.22 -5.90
C PHE A 106 -3.07 -3.38 -4.47
N LYS A 107 -2.80 -2.27 -3.77
CA LYS A 107 -2.42 -2.28 -2.35
C LYS A 107 -3.49 -2.93 -1.48
N TRP A 108 -4.77 -2.70 -1.79
CA TRP A 108 -5.87 -3.38 -1.10
C TRP A 108 -5.81 -4.89 -1.34
N CYS A 109 -5.59 -5.33 -2.58
CA CYS A 109 -5.45 -6.76 -2.91
C CYS A 109 -4.32 -7.44 -2.14
N LEU A 110 -3.14 -6.81 -2.05
CA LEU A 110 -2.00 -7.33 -1.26
C LEU A 110 -2.34 -7.54 0.23
N ASN A 111 -3.22 -6.71 0.78
CA ASN A 111 -3.62 -6.78 2.19
C ASN A 111 -4.79 -7.75 2.44
N HIS A 112 -5.46 -8.24 1.40
CA HIS A 112 -6.70 -9.04 1.50
C HIS A 112 -6.63 -10.38 0.77
N GLN A 113 -5.42 -10.87 0.49
CA GLN A 113 -5.16 -12.24 0.09
C GLN A 113 -5.29 -13.20 1.28
N GLN A 114 -5.66 -14.47 1.01
CA GLN A 114 -5.83 -15.50 2.03
C GLN A 114 -4.55 -15.76 2.85
N GLN A 115 -3.38 -15.61 2.22
CA GLN A 115 -2.08 -15.68 2.87
C GLN A 115 -1.39 -14.34 2.72
N HIS A 116 -0.98 -13.71 3.83
CA HIS A 116 -0.27 -12.44 3.78
C HIS A 116 1.07 -12.59 3.05
N ASN A 117 1.15 -12.06 1.83
CA ASN A 117 2.34 -12.08 1.02
C ASN A 117 2.67 -10.66 0.51
N ARG A 118 3.89 -10.44 0.01
CA ARG A 118 4.30 -9.14 -0.55
C ARG A 118 3.91 -8.96 -2.02
N PHE A 119 3.42 -10.02 -2.65
CA PHE A 119 3.05 -10.08 -4.06
C PHE A 119 1.82 -10.98 -4.22
N ILE A 120 1.09 -10.84 -5.33
CA ILE A 120 -0.02 -11.74 -5.68
C ILE A 120 0.57 -12.95 -6.42
N GLN A 121 0.32 -14.16 -5.93
CA GLN A 121 0.77 -15.40 -6.58
C GLN A 121 -0.36 -16.13 -7.29
N GLN A 122 0.01 -16.92 -8.29
CA GLN A 122 -0.88 -17.88 -8.94
C GLN A 122 -1.50 -18.84 -7.92
N GLY A 123 -2.81 -19.08 -8.06
CA GLY A 123 -3.57 -19.95 -7.17
C GLY A 123 -3.98 -19.33 -5.82
N LEU A 124 -3.50 -18.13 -5.47
CA LEU A 124 -3.97 -17.42 -4.27
C LEU A 124 -5.24 -16.62 -4.57
N LEU A 125 -6.27 -16.83 -3.75
CA LEU A 125 -7.51 -16.07 -3.81
C LEU A 125 -7.39 -14.78 -2.98
N VAL A 126 -7.80 -13.67 -3.58
CA VAL A 126 -8.04 -12.40 -2.89
C VAL A 126 -9.53 -12.28 -2.57
N LYS A 127 -9.88 -11.71 -1.42
CA LYS A 127 -11.28 -11.50 -1.04
C LYS A 127 -12.07 -10.83 -2.17
N LYS A 128 -13.28 -11.33 -2.41
CA LYS A 128 -14.21 -10.86 -3.46
C LYS A 128 -13.68 -11.00 -4.89
N ASN A 129 -12.63 -11.80 -5.11
CA ASN A 129 -12.01 -12.01 -6.43
C ASN A 129 -11.59 -10.70 -7.13
N ILE A 130 -11.25 -9.65 -6.37
CA ILE A 130 -10.89 -8.34 -6.95
C ILE A 130 -9.59 -8.44 -7.74
N CYS A 131 -8.60 -9.16 -7.22
CA CYS A 131 -7.38 -9.51 -7.94
C CYS A 131 -7.17 -11.02 -7.91
N PHE A 132 -6.79 -11.62 -9.02
CA PHE A 132 -6.36 -13.01 -9.04
C PHE A 132 -5.44 -13.29 -10.23
N ILE A 133 -4.68 -14.38 -10.16
CA ILE A 133 -3.88 -14.90 -11.26
C ILE A 133 -4.43 -16.28 -11.62
N SER A 134 -4.92 -16.44 -12.85
CA SER A 134 -5.44 -17.71 -13.34
C SER A 134 -4.33 -18.75 -13.52
N HIS A 135 -4.73 -20.02 -13.67
CA HIS A 135 -3.79 -21.10 -14.03
C HIS A 135 -3.08 -20.88 -15.38
N SER A 136 -3.69 -20.09 -16.27
CA SER A 136 -3.12 -19.69 -17.55
C SER A 136 -2.21 -18.46 -17.46
N ALA A 137 -1.70 -18.13 -16.26
CA ALA A 137 -0.84 -16.98 -16.01
C ALA A 137 -1.47 -15.65 -16.47
N THR A 138 -2.79 -15.53 -16.36
CA THR A 138 -3.50 -14.28 -16.63
C THR A 138 -3.76 -13.59 -15.31
N PHE A 139 -3.15 -12.41 -15.13
CA PHE A 139 -3.49 -11.55 -14.01
C PHE A 139 -4.74 -10.74 -14.34
N VAL A 140 -5.72 -10.75 -13.44
CA VAL A 140 -6.96 -9.99 -13.55
C VAL A 140 -7.10 -9.09 -12.33
N MET A 141 -7.37 -7.81 -12.57
CA MET A 141 -7.69 -6.82 -11.54
C MET A 141 -9.02 -6.13 -11.91
N HIS A 142 -10.08 -6.47 -11.19
CA HIS A 142 -11.37 -5.79 -11.29
C HIS A 142 -11.24 -4.38 -10.74
N LEU A 143 -11.62 -3.38 -11.54
CA LEU A 143 -11.39 -1.97 -11.29
C LEU A 143 -12.55 -1.37 -10.49
N ASP A 144 -12.22 -0.52 -9.52
CA ASP A 144 -13.17 0.41 -8.93
C ASP A 144 -13.19 1.73 -9.72
N GLU A 145 -14.19 2.57 -9.44
CA GLU A 145 -14.36 3.87 -10.10
C GLU A 145 -13.12 4.76 -9.94
N ALA A 146 -12.51 4.75 -8.76
CA ALA A 146 -11.32 5.55 -8.47
C ALA A 146 -10.09 5.11 -9.31
N THR A 147 -9.88 3.81 -9.48
CA THR A 147 -8.78 3.28 -10.30
C THR A 147 -9.06 3.50 -11.79
N LEU A 148 -10.32 3.37 -12.23
CA LEU A 148 -10.70 3.69 -13.60
C LEU A 148 -10.44 5.18 -13.93
N LEU A 149 -10.84 6.10 -13.05
CA LEU A 149 -10.53 7.52 -13.19
C LEU A 149 -9.02 7.77 -13.21
N SER A 150 -8.27 7.06 -12.38
CA SER A 150 -6.80 7.15 -12.35
C SER A 150 -6.17 6.67 -13.68
N LEU A 151 -6.72 5.63 -14.31
CA LEU A 151 -6.27 5.16 -15.63
C LEU A 151 -6.62 6.16 -16.74
N GLN A 152 -7.80 6.76 -16.71
CA GLN A 152 -8.21 7.79 -17.70
C GLN A 152 -7.39 9.08 -17.62
N GLN A 153 -6.94 9.46 -16.43
CA GLN A 153 -6.11 10.65 -16.21
C GLN A 153 -4.61 10.35 -16.27
N GLY A 154 -4.25 9.07 -16.17
CA GLY A 154 -2.89 8.60 -16.06
C GLY A 154 -2.12 8.71 -17.37
N ARG A 155 -0.78 8.78 -17.26
CA ARG A 155 0.11 8.79 -18.43
C ARG A 155 0.88 7.50 -18.57
N ARG A 156 1.22 6.86 -17.44
CA ARG A 156 2.02 5.64 -17.40
C ARG A 156 1.41 4.62 -16.46
N LEU A 157 1.24 3.39 -16.94
CA LEU A 157 0.92 2.22 -16.14
C LEU A 157 2.15 1.33 -16.08
N LYS A 158 2.62 1.02 -14.87
CA LYS A 158 3.71 0.08 -14.65
C LYS A 158 3.21 -1.17 -13.94
N ILE A 159 3.46 -2.33 -14.52
CA ILE A 159 3.19 -3.62 -13.88
C ILE A 159 4.53 -4.33 -13.70
N THR A 160 4.86 -4.66 -12.45
CA THR A 160 6.10 -5.37 -12.12
C THR A 160 5.78 -6.83 -11.85
N LEU A 161 6.29 -7.70 -12.72
CA LEU A 161 6.16 -9.16 -12.64
C LEU A 161 7.40 -9.74 -11.99
N LYS A 162 7.24 -10.79 -11.18
CA LYS A 162 8.35 -11.66 -10.81
C LYS A 162 8.27 -12.91 -11.65
N THR A 163 9.26 -13.07 -12.53
CA THR A 163 9.53 -14.36 -13.18
C THR A 163 10.56 -15.12 -12.33
N LEU A 164 10.80 -16.40 -12.63
CA LEU A 164 11.60 -17.32 -11.79
C LEU A 164 12.96 -16.77 -11.32
N GLN A 165 13.57 -15.83 -12.06
CA GLN A 165 14.91 -15.34 -11.75
C GLN A 165 15.03 -13.81 -11.74
N VAL A 166 14.27 -13.10 -12.58
CA VAL A 166 14.44 -11.64 -12.77
C VAL A 166 13.09 -10.92 -12.72
N PRO A 167 12.97 -9.81 -11.96
CA PRO A 167 11.80 -8.94 -12.05
C PRO A 167 11.71 -8.28 -13.43
N LEU A 168 10.53 -8.31 -14.02
CA LEU A 168 10.22 -7.67 -15.28
C LEU A 168 9.27 -6.48 -15.05
N GLU A 169 9.68 -5.30 -15.48
CA GLU A 169 8.89 -4.08 -15.42
C GLU A 169 8.28 -3.77 -16.79
N LEU A 170 6.97 -3.97 -16.91
CA LEU A 170 6.19 -3.57 -18.08
C LEU A 170 5.72 -2.12 -17.91
N ASN A 171 6.18 -1.21 -18.76
CA ASN A 171 5.89 0.22 -18.69
C ASN A 171 5.01 0.64 -19.87
N TYR A 172 3.69 0.64 -19.68
CA TYR A 172 2.71 1.05 -20.67
C TYR A 172 2.53 2.58 -20.68
N ASP A 173 2.67 3.18 -21.86
CA ASP A 173 2.12 4.50 -22.15
C ASP A 173 0.60 4.38 -22.31
N ILE A 174 -0.14 5.07 -21.44
CA ILE A 174 -1.60 5.02 -21.39
C ILE A 174 -2.21 6.42 -21.59
N ARG A 175 -1.48 7.37 -22.18
CA ARG A 175 -2.01 8.71 -22.51
C ARG A 175 -3.24 8.68 -23.40
N ASP A 176 -3.37 7.64 -24.21
CA ASP A 176 -4.49 7.36 -25.11
C ASP A 176 -5.64 6.57 -24.44
N PHE A 177 -5.53 6.25 -23.14
CA PHE A 177 -6.51 5.41 -22.45
C PHE A 177 -7.89 6.06 -22.37
N LYS A 178 -7.96 7.39 -22.15
CA LYS A 178 -9.24 8.11 -22.13
C LYS A 178 -9.95 8.04 -23.47
N ASP A 179 -9.22 8.28 -24.56
CA ASP A 179 -9.78 8.25 -25.91
C ASP A 179 -10.20 6.85 -26.30
N MET A 180 -9.39 5.84 -25.95
CA MET A 180 -9.75 4.43 -26.08
C MET A 180 -11.02 4.10 -25.30
N TYR A 181 -11.14 4.54 -24.05
CA TYR A 181 -12.32 4.30 -23.21
C TYR A 181 -13.58 4.90 -23.83
N LEU A 182 -13.50 6.11 -24.37
CA LEU A 182 -14.60 6.76 -25.07
C LEU A 182 -14.96 6.01 -26.37
N ALA A 183 -13.97 5.60 -27.15
CA ALA A 183 -14.19 4.85 -28.39
C ALA A 183 -14.82 3.47 -28.13
N LEU A 184 -14.39 2.79 -27.06
CA LEU A 184 -14.94 1.49 -26.64
C LEU A 184 -16.41 1.60 -26.22
N ASN A 185 -16.78 2.71 -25.57
CA ASN A 185 -18.13 2.94 -25.05
C ASN A 185 -19.04 3.78 -25.97
N SER A 186 -18.53 4.23 -27.12
CA SER A 186 -19.35 4.89 -28.13
C SER A 186 -20.40 3.93 -28.68
N THR A 187 -21.67 4.29 -28.56
CA THR A 187 -22.78 3.57 -29.17
C THR A 187 -22.49 3.50 -30.68
N LEU A 188 -22.48 2.29 -31.25
CA LEU A 188 -22.47 2.14 -32.70
C LEU A 188 -23.73 2.82 -33.20
N ILE A 189 -23.61 4.00 -33.81
CA ILE A 189 -24.70 4.57 -34.58
C ILE A 189 -24.97 3.54 -35.67
N PRO A 190 -26.16 2.90 -35.70
CA PRO A 190 -26.47 1.97 -36.76
C PRO A 190 -26.34 2.75 -38.07
N VAL A 191 -25.50 2.25 -38.97
CA VAL A 191 -25.39 2.75 -40.35
C VAL A 191 -26.69 2.35 -41.05
N GLY A 192 -27.76 3.06 -40.75
CA GLY A 192 -29.09 2.90 -41.30
C GLY A 192 -29.34 3.98 -42.34
N ALA A 193 -29.30 3.58 -43.60
CA ALA A 193 -29.97 4.18 -44.76
C ALA A 193 -29.68 5.66 -45.06
N VAL A 194 -28.66 5.89 -45.90
CA VAL A 194 -28.71 7.00 -46.85
C VAL A 194 -29.85 6.66 -47.83
N VAL A 195 -31.05 7.14 -47.56
CA VAL A 195 -32.15 7.13 -48.52
C VAL A 195 -31.74 8.06 -49.65
N SER A 196 -31.52 7.49 -50.83
CA SER A 196 -31.42 8.23 -52.08
C SER A 196 -32.76 8.89 -52.35
N LEU A 197 -32.83 10.22 -52.23
CA LEU A 197 -33.93 11.03 -52.74
C LEU A 197 -33.67 11.29 -54.23
N ALA A 198 -34.42 10.61 -55.09
CA ALA A 198 -34.60 10.99 -56.48
C ALA A 198 -35.59 12.17 -56.58
N PRO A 199 -35.45 13.07 -57.56
CA PRO A 199 -36.34 14.20 -57.77
C PRO A 199 -37.54 13.78 -58.63
N ASN A 200 -38.74 14.26 -58.29
CA ASN A 200 -39.85 14.31 -59.24
C ASN A 200 -40.46 15.72 -59.23
N VAL A 201 -40.33 16.33 -60.40
CA VAL A 201 -41.11 17.40 -61.04
C VAL A 201 -42.57 16.91 -61.18
N ASP A 202 -43.67 17.66 -61.34
CA ASP A 202 -44.11 19.02 -61.69
C ASP A 202 -45.50 19.17 -60.96
N GLU A 203 -46.11 20.31 -60.59
CA GLU A 203 -46.73 21.40 -61.38
C GLU A 203 -47.76 22.17 -60.43
N PRO A 204 -48.58 23.19 -60.83
CA PRO A 204 -48.34 24.62 -60.56
C PRO A 204 -49.44 25.41 -59.75
N PHE A 205 -49.11 26.67 -59.43
CA PHE A 205 -49.98 27.87 -59.23
C PHE A 205 -50.91 27.92 -57.98
N VAL A 206 -50.92 28.96 -57.11
CA VAL A 206 -51.36 30.35 -57.33
C VAL A 206 -50.63 31.35 -56.40
N GLU A 207 -50.30 32.49 -56.98
CA GLU A 207 -49.59 33.66 -56.46
C GLU A 207 -50.54 34.73 -55.86
N GLN A 208 -50.20 35.30 -54.70
CA GLN A 208 -50.48 36.69 -54.26
C GLN A 208 -49.70 36.97 -52.95
N LYS A 209 -48.54 37.65 -52.97
CA LYS A 209 -48.34 39.13 -52.91
C LYS A 209 -48.85 39.68 -51.56
N GLU A 210 -48.03 40.05 -50.56
CA GLU A 210 -46.81 40.85 -50.56
C GLU A 210 -45.70 40.25 -49.66
N LEU A 211 -44.53 40.00 -50.25
CA LEU A 211 -43.31 39.64 -49.54
C LEU A 211 -42.53 40.92 -49.22
N SER A 212 -42.95 41.66 -48.20
CA SER A 212 -41.97 42.52 -47.53
C SER A 212 -40.97 41.58 -46.88
N ALA A 213 -39.71 41.62 -47.32
CA ALA A 213 -38.65 40.80 -46.76
C ALA A 213 -38.58 41.09 -45.26
N ARG A 214 -39.17 40.22 -44.44
CA ARG A 214 -39.23 40.36 -42.98
C ARG A 214 -37.80 40.29 -42.47
N ILE A 215 -37.22 41.46 -42.19
CA ILE A 215 -35.88 41.58 -41.65
C ILE A 215 -35.86 40.80 -40.33
N LYS A 216 -34.89 39.88 -40.23
CA LYS A 216 -34.66 39.09 -39.02
C LYS A 216 -33.70 39.83 -38.10
N CYS A 217 -34.04 39.88 -36.82
CA CYS A 217 -33.24 40.45 -35.75
C CYS A 217 -32.85 39.37 -34.75
N TRP A 218 -31.82 39.61 -33.95
CA TRP A 218 -31.36 38.71 -32.90
C TRP A 218 -31.20 39.42 -31.57
N THR A 219 -31.60 38.74 -30.50
CA THR A 219 -31.32 39.15 -29.13
C THR A 219 -30.43 38.09 -28.47
N GLY A 220 -29.27 38.53 -27.97
CA GLY A 220 -28.26 37.68 -27.37
C GLY A 220 -28.18 37.82 -25.85
N PRO A 221 -27.61 36.82 -25.14
CA PRO A 221 -27.36 36.91 -23.71
C PRO A 221 -26.19 37.88 -23.39
N PRO A 222 -26.02 38.28 -22.12
CA PRO A 222 -24.81 38.98 -21.68
C PRO A 222 -23.52 38.20 -22.02
N ALA A 223 -22.43 38.91 -22.31
CA ALA A 223 -21.17 38.33 -22.82
C ALA A 223 -20.56 37.21 -21.94
N MET A 224 -20.91 37.16 -20.65
CA MET A 224 -20.47 36.13 -19.71
C MET A 224 -21.17 34.76 -19.91
N TYR A 225 -22.32 34.69 -20.59
CA TYR A 225 -23.10 33.46 -20.81
C TYR A 225 -23.01 32.98 -22.28
N LYS A 226 -21.80 32.69 -22.75
CA LYS A 226 -21.54 32.29 -24.15
C LYS A 226 -22.23 31.00 -24.59
N THR A 227 -22.69 30.18 -23.65
CA THR A 227 -23.36 28.89 -23.90
C THR A 227 -24.84 29.05 -24.27
N ILE A 228 -25.45 30.20 -23.98
CA ILE A 228 -26.84 30.49 -24.34
C ILE A 228 -26.86 31.02 -25.78
N LYS A 229 -27.63 30.36 -26.65
CA LYS A 229 -27.78 30.80 -28.05
C LYS A 229 -28.66 32.05 -28.13
N SER A 230 -28.35 32.93 -29.08
CA SER A 230 -29.20 34.08 -29.38
C SER A 230 -30.54 33.62 -29.96
N VAL A 231 -31.60 34.36 -29.69
CA VAL A 231 -32.95 34.08 -30.21
C VAL A 231 -33.24 35.00 -31.38
N GLU A 232 -33.68 34.41 -32.49
CA GLU A 232 -34.09 35.12 -33.70
C GLU A 232 -35.55 35.55 -33.61
N TYR A 233 -35.87 36.76 -34.08
CA TYR A 233 -37.24 37.29 -34.13
C TYR A 233 -37.44 38.22 -35.35
N ASP A 234 -38.69 38.52 -35.69
CA ASP A 234 -39.05 39.48 -36.76
C ASP A 234 -38.88 40.92 -36.25
N CYS A 235 -38.02 41.71 -36.90
CA CYS A 235 -37.70 43.07 -36.46
C CYS A 235 -38.93 44.00 -36.39
N ALA A 236 -39.97 43.74 -37.20
CA ALA A 236 -41.18 44.57 -37.22
C ALA A 236 -42.18 44.21 -36.09
N ASN A 237 -41.95 43.10 -35.38
CA ASN A 237 -42.87 42.61 -34.35
C ASN A 237 -42.33 42.89 -32.94
N VAL A 238 -42.81 43.98 -32.32
CA VAL A 238 -42.43 44.40 -30.96
C VAL A 238 -42.72 43.31 -29.91
N THR A 239 -43.83 42.59 -30.05
CA THR A 239 -44.18 41.48 -29.16
C THR A 239 -43.18 40.33 -29.28
N ALA A 240 -42.72 40.01 -30.50
CA ALA A 240 -41.72 38.98 -30.71
C ALA A 240 -40.36 39.36 -30.11
N LYS A 241 -39.97 40.65 -30.17
CA LYS A 241 -38.77 41.16 -29.48
C LYS A 241 -38.88 40.98 -27.96
N ASN A 242 -39.97 41.43 -27.36
CA ASN A 242 -40.18 41.33 -25.91
C ASN A 242 -40.18 39.86 -25.44
N ASN A 243 -40.76 38.96 -26.22
CA ASN A 243 -40.75 37.53 -25.93
C ASN A 243 -39.33 36.93 -26.04
N ALA A 244 -38.55 37.32 -27.05
CA ALA A 244 -37.17 36.87 -27.21
C ALA A 244 -36.28 37.37 -26.05
N GLU A 245 -36.43 38.62 -25.62
CA GLU A 245 -35.73 39.19 -24.46
C GLU A 245 -36.12 38.48 -23.16
N ALA A 246 -37.42 38.27 -22.93
CA ALA A 246 -37.91 37.53 -21.76
C ALA A 246 -37.36 36.09 -21.72
N TRP A 247 -37.28 35.42 -22.88
CA TRP A 247 -36.72 34.08 -23.00
C TRP A 247 -35.22 34.05 -22.66
N ILE A 248 -34.43 34.98 -23.18
CA ILE A 248 -33.00 35.11 -22.84
C ILE A 248 -32.82 35.35 -21.33
N VAL A 249 -33.62 36.23 -20.73
CA VAL A 249 -33.58 36.49 -19.28
C VAL A 249 -33.88 35.21 -18.48
N GLN A 250 -34.88 34.43 -18.90
CA GLN A 250 -35.22 33.16 -18.27
C GLN A 250 -34.06 32.16 -18.36
N LEU A 251 -33.42 32.01 -19.53
CA LEU A 251 -32.27 31.12 -19.72
C LEU A 251 -31.06 31.55 -18.87
N VAL A 252 -30.78 32.85 -18.80
CA VAL A 252 -29.70 33.39 -17.95
C VAL A 252 -29.96 33.10 -16.47
N ASN A 253 -31.21 33.26 -16.02
CA ASN A 253 -31.59 32.93 -14.65
C ASN A 253 -31.46 31.43 -14.35
N GLN A 254 -31.77 30.57 -15.31
CA GLN A 254 -31.55 29.12 -15.17
C GLN A 254 -30.06 28.78 -15.03
N GLU A 255 -29.19 29.36 -15.85
CA GLU A 255 -27.74 29.15 -15.74
C GLU A 255 -27.19 29.67 -14.40
N LYS A 256 -27.59 30.86 -13.96
CA LYS A 256 -27.23 31.40 -12.62
C LYS A 256 -27.60 30.44 -11.50
N MET A 257 -28.78 29.81 -11.58
CA MET A 257 -29.20 28.83 -10.57
C MET A 257 -28.38 27.54 -10.63
N LYS A 258 -27.97 27.08 -11.81
CA LYS A 258 -27.05 25.94 -11.96
C LYS A 258 -25.67 26.26 -11.39
N GLU A 259 -25.11 27.42 -11.71
CA GLU A 259 -23.83 27.90 -11.18
C GLU A 259 -23.86 27.99 -9.65
N LYS A 260 -24.94 28.54 -9.08
CA LYS A 260 -25.12 28.61 -7.63
C LYS A 260 -25.18 27.22 -6.98
N LYS A 261 -25.95 26.29 -7.55
CA LYS A 261 -26.04 24.90 -7.05
C LYS A 261 -24.68 24.19 -7.12
N TRP A 262 -23.96 24.36 -8.22
CA TRP A 262 -22.62 23.80 -8.41
C TRP A 262 -21.61 24.38 -7.41
N ALA A 263 -21.63 25.69 -7.19
CA ALA A 263 -20.79 26.36 -6.20
C ALA A 263 -21.08 25.87 -4.77
N GLU A 264 -22.37 25.72 -4.42
CA GLU A 264 -22.79 25.19 -3.12
C GLU A 264 -22.36 23.73 -2.94
N GLN A 265 -22.52 22.88 -3.96
CA GLN A 265 -22.05 21.49 -3.92
C GLN A 265 -20.54 21.42 -3.73
N LYS A 266 -19.77 22.20 -4.50
CA LYS A 266 -18.31 22.25 -4.37
C LYS A 266 -17.88 22.75 -2.99
N ALA A 267 -18.60 23.70 -2.40
CA ALA A 267 -18.36 24.16 -1.04
C ALA A 267 -18.64 23.06 0.00
N ARG A 268 -19.74 22.31 -0.16
CA ARG A 268 -20.08 21.16 0.70
C ARG A 268 -19.04 20.04 0.61
N GLU A 269 -18.59 19.71 -0.60
CA GLU A 269 -17.53 18.71 -0.81
C GLU A 269 -16.19 19.15 -0.18
N GLY A 270 -15.82 20.42 -0.35
CA GLY A 270 -14.65 21.01 0.30
C GLY A 270 -14.74 20.99 1.83
N ALA A 271 -15.91 21.30 2.40
CA ALA A 271 -16.14 21.21 3.84
C ALA A 271 -16.09 19.77 4.36
N ALA A 272 -16.70 18.82 3.65
CA ALA A 272 -16.66 17.40 4.00
C ALA A 272 -15.23 16.83 3.93
N GLN A 273 -14.43 17.25 2.96
CA GLN A 273 -13.02 16.85 2.85
C GLN A 273 -12.19 17.42 4.02
N LYS A 274 -12.39 18.69 4.38
CA LYS A 274 -11.75 19.30 5.56
C LYS A 274 -12.15 18.58 6.86
N ALA A 275 -13.42 18.25 7.04
CA ALA A 275 -13.90 17.50 8.19
C ALA A 275 -13.27 16.09 8.28
N LYS A 276 -13.20 15.36 7.16
CA LYS A 276 -12.50 14.06 7.09
C LYS A 276 -11.01 14.20 7.43
N GLN A 277 -10.35 15.28 7.01
CA GLN A 277 -8.95 15.54 7.33
C GLN A 277 -8.76 15.82 8.83
N GLN A 278 -9.61 16.66 9.44
CA GLN A 278 -9.58 16.95 10.87
C GLN A 278 -9.81 15.68 11.70
N GLN A 279 -10.78 14.85 11.32
CA GLN A 279 -11.05 13.57 11.98
C GLN A 279 -9.84 12.61 11.94
N ARG A 280 -9.11 12.57 10.82
CA ARG A 280 -7.87 11.77 10.69
C ARG A 280 -6.76 12.29 11.60
N VAL A 281 -6.61 13.61 11.73
CA VAL A 281 -5.62 14.24 12.62
C VAL A 281 -5.95 13.93 14.08
N GLN A 282 -7.21 14.09 14.49
CA GLN A 282 -7.66 13.79 15.85
C GLN A 282 -7.44 12.31 16.21
N LYS A 283 -7.79 11.39 15.29
CA LYS A 283 -7.56 9.95 15.49
C LYS A 283 -6.07 9.61 15.65
N ARG A 284 -5.19 10.25 14.87
CA ARG A 284 -3.73 10.09 15.00
C ARG A 284 -3.22 10.61 16.35
N GLN A 285 -3.72 11.75 16.81
CA GLN A 285 -3.35 12.30 18.13
C GLN A 285 -3.77 11.37 19.27
N GLN A 286 -4.99 10.83 19.22
CA GLN A 286 -5.48 9.85 20.21
C GLN A 286 -4.64 8.56 20.21
N GLN A 287 -4.28 8.04 19.03
CA GLN A 287 -3.41 6.87 18.92
C GLN A 287 -2.02 7.12 19.51
N GLN A 288 -1.43 8.29 19.24
CA GLN A 288 -0.13 8.65 19.81
C GLN A 288 -0.18 8.82 21.33
N GLN A 289 -1.27 9.37 21.88
CA GLN A 289 -1.46 9.46 23.33
C GLN A 289 -1.57 8.09 23.98
N ALA A 290 -2.39 7.19 23.41
CA ALA A 290 -2.54 5.82 23.90
C ALA A 290 -1.22 5.04 23.84
N GLU A 291 -0.42 5.22 22.80
CA GLU A 291 0.90 4.58 22.67
C GLU A 291 1.89 5.12 23.70
N ARG A 292 1.93 6.44 23.93
CA ARG A 292 2.75 7.04 25.00
C ARG A 292 2.36 6.53 26.39
N GLU A 293 1.08 6.38 26.67
CA GLU A 293 0.61 5.80 27.93
C GLU A 293 1.02 4.34 28.09
N LYS A 294 0.91 3.55 27.00
CA LYS A 294 1.37 2.15 27.00
C LYS A 294 2.87 2.06 27.28
N GLN A 295 3.68 2.92 26.67
CA GLN A 295 5.11 3.00 26.93
C GLN A 295 5.41 3.37 28.39
N LYS A 296 4.72 4.38 28.95
CA LYS A 296 4.86 4.76 30.36
C LYS A 296 4.53 3.60 31.31
N ARG A 297 3.47 2.83 31.02
CA ARG A 297 3.10 1.64 31.82
C ARG A 297 4.16 0.55 31.76
N LEU A 298 4.72 0.28 30.58
CA LEU A 298 5.79 -0.71 30.42
C LEU A 298 7.06 -0.31 31.17
N VAL A 299 7.43 0.97 31.13
CA VAL A 299 8.58 1.49 31.89
C VAL A 299 8.32 1.36 33.40
N ALA A 300 7.13 1.76 33.87
CA ALA A 300 6.76 1.62 35.29
C ALA A 300 6.79 0.15 35.75
N GLN A 301 6.33 -0.78 34.92
CA GLN A 301 6.35 -2.21 35.21
C GLN A 301 7.79 -2.75 35.32
N LYS A 302 8.67 -2.40 34.37
CA LYS A 302 10.08 -2.79 34.41
C LYS A 302 10.78 -2.25 35.65
N ASN A 303 10.56 -0.98 35.99
CA ASN A 303 11.14 -0.37 37.19
C ASN A 303 10.63 -1.06 38.47
N SER A 304 9.35 -1.43 38.53
CA SER A 304 8.79 -2.18 39.66
C SER A 304 9.38 -3.59 39.78
N GLU A 305 9.59 -4.28 38.65
CA GLU A 305 10.23 -5.60 38.62
C GLU A 305 11.70 -5.53 39.04
N GLU A 306 12.43 -4.53 38.55
CA GLU A 306 13.82 -4.29 38.95
C GLU A 306 13.93 -4.00 40.46
N ALA A 307 13.05 -3.16 41.01
CA ALA A 307 13.00 -2.91 42.45
C ALA A 307 12.78 -4.19 43.26
N ARG A 308 11.85 -5.06 42.83
CA ARG A 308 11.62 -6.38 43.47
C ARG A 308 12.84 -7.30 43.37
N ARG A 309 13.56 -7.29 42.26
CA ARG A 309 14.79 -8.09 42.10
C ARG A 309 15.90 -7.59 43.02
N VAL A 310 16.07 -6.28 43.15
CA VAL A 310 17.04 -5.68 44.08
C VAL A 310 16.69 -6.04 45.52
N GLU A 311 15.42 -5.92 45.92
CA GLU A 311 14.95 -6.29 47.26
C GLU A 311 15.18 -7.78 47.56
N ALA A 312 14.81 -8.68 46.63
CA ALA A 312 15.05 -10.12 46.78
C ALA A 312 16.54 -10.46 46.92
N SER A 313 17.40 -9.78 46.16
CA SER A 313 18.86 -9.94 46.27
C SER A 313 19.39 -9.46 47.62
N ALA A 314 18.86 -8.35 48.15
CA ALA A 314 19.24 -7.84 49.47
C ALA A 314 18.84 -8.80 50.59
N ILE A 315 17.64 -9.40 50.52
CA ILE A 315 17.18 -10.43 51.46
C ILE A 315 18.08 -11.67 51.42
N ALA A 316 18.42 -12.16 50.22
CA ALA A 316 19.30 -13.32 50.07
C ALA A 316 20.72 -13.07 50.61
N ALA A 317 21.26 -11.86 50.39
CA ALA A 317 22.55 -11.45 50.95
C ALA A 317 22.52 -11.39 52.48
N SER A 318 21.45 -10.84 53.06
CA SER A 318 21.25 -10.78 54.51
C SER A 318 21.20 -12.18 55.15
N LEU A 319 20.43 -13.11 54.56
CA LEU A 319 20.37 -14.50 55.03
C LEU A 319 21.72 -15.21 54.96
N THR A 320 22.49 -14.96 53.89
CA THR A 320 23.85 -15.50 53.76
C THR A 320 24.76 -14.97 54.86
N ARG A 321 24.68 -13.66 55.15
CA ARG A 321 25.46 -13.04 56.23
C ARG A 321 25.07 -13.57 57.61
N GLN A 322 23.78 -13.79 57.86
CA GLN A 322 23.31 -14.41 59.11
C GLN A 322 23.87 -15.83 59.30
N LYS A 323 23.90 -16.65 58.23
CA LYS A 323 24.52 -17.99 58.28
C LYS A 323 26.02 -17.96 58.56
N GLN A 324 26.74 -17.00 57.96
CA GLN A 324 28.16 -16.78 58.23
C GLN A 324 28.38 -16.39 59.70
N ILE A 325 27.64 -15.41 60.20
CA ILE A 325 27.72 -14.97 61.61
C ILE A 325 27.43 -16.13 62.56
N ALA A 326 26.39 -16.92 62.30
CA ALA A 326 26.06 -18.10 63.11
C ALA A 326 27.21 -19.14 63.12
N THR A 327 27.90 -19.32 61.99
CA THR A 327 29.05 -20.21 61.87
C THR A 327 30.27 -19.66 62.61
N GLU A 328 30.57 -18.36 62.47
CA GLU A 328 31.65 -17.68 63.19
C GLU A 328 31.44 -17.75 64.71
N ILE A 329 30.21 -17.51 65.19
CA ILE A 329 29.84 -17.64 66.61
C ILE A 329 30.07 -19.09 67.07
N ARG A 330 29.57 -20.08 66.33
CA ARG A 330 29.77 -21.50 66.64
C ARG A 330 31.26 -21.83 66.77
N GLN A 331 32.08 -21.41 65.81
CA GLN A 331 33.53 -21.66 65.83
C GLN A 331 34.21 -21.01 67.04
N LYS A 332 33.83 -19.77 67.41
CA LYS A 332 34.33 -19.11 68.62
C LYS A 332 33.94 -19.87 69.89
N MET A 333 32.70 -20.36 69.97
CA MET A 333 32.24 -21.15 71.11
C MET A 333 32.95 -22.50 71.21
N VAL A 334 33.14 -23.21 70.09
CA VAL A 334 33.92 -24.46 70.06
C VAL A 334 35.35 -24.23 70.51
N ARG A 335 36.03 -23.17 70.03
CA ARG A 335 37.39 -22.82 70.47
C ARG A 335 37.46 -22.48 71.96
N MET A 336 36.41 -21.86 72.51
CA MET A 336 36.33 -21.57 73.94
C MET A 336 36.18 -22.87 74.75
N CYS A 337 35.31 -23.78 74.31
CA CYS A 337 35.08 -25.08 74.94
C CYS A 337 36.30 -26.00 74.87
N ASP A 338 37.01 -26.03 73.73
CA ASP A 338 38.24 -26.80 73.53
C ASP A 338 39.30 -26.47 74.60
N LYS A 339 39.41 -25.19 75.02
CA LYS A 339 40.32 -24.80 76.12
C LYS A 339 39.97 -25.46 77.47
N PHE A 340 38.70 -25.73 77.74
CA PHE A 340 38.26 -26.40 78.97
C PHE A 340 38.34 -27.92 78.83
N TRP A 341 37.93 -28.46 77.68
CA TRP A 341 38.01 -29.90 77.39
C TRP A 341 39.44 -30.44 77.47
N ARG A 342 40.44 -29.68 76.99
CA ARG A 342 41.87 -30.04 77.14
C ARG A 342 42.35 -30.14 78.59
N LYS A 343 41.61 -29.54 79.54
CA LYS A 343 41.87 -29.66 80.98
C LYS A 343 41.06 -30.78 81.64
N GLY A 344 40.26 -31.52 80.87
CA GLY A 344 39.29 -32.49 81.40
C GLY A 344 38.05 -31.85 82.05
N GLU A 345 37.88 -30.52 81.93
CA GLU A 345 36.73 -29.82 82.51
C GLU A 345 35.55 -29.79 81.53
N HIS A 346 34.36 -30.17 82.02
CA HIS A 346 33.11 -30.04 81.26
C HIS A 346 32.28 -28.87 81.79
N ARG A 347 31.93 -27.90 80.93
CA ARG A 347 31.07 -26.74 81.25
C ARG A 347 29.71 -26.89 80.56
N CYS A 348 28.60 -26.64 81.25
CA CYS A 348 27.25 -26.88 80.69
C CYS A 348 26.95 -26.09 79.41
N TYR A 349 27.44 -24.86 79.24
CA TYR A 349 27.23 -24.11 77.98
C TYR A 349 27.96 -24.73 76.77
N CYS A 350 28.93 -25.64 77.01
CA CYS A 350 29.61 -26.41 75.98
C CYS A 350 28.84 -27.65 75.54
N GLN A 351 27.80 -28.06 76.27
CA GLN A 351 26.96 -29.21 75.97
C GLN A 351 26.36 -29.12 74.56
N LYS A 352 25.92 -27.92 74.14
CA LYS A 352 25.40 -27.65 72.79
C LYS A 352 26.41 -27.91 71.66
N TYR A 353 27.70 -28.00 71.98
CA TYR A 353 28.80 -28.20 71.04
C TYR A 353 29.55 -29.53 71.26
N ILE A 354 29.00 -30.44 72.08
CA ILE A 354 29.67 -31.69 72.46
C ILE A 354 30.08 -32.57 71.26
N GLY A 355 29.37 -32.46 70.13
CA GLY A 355 29.75 -33.17 68.89
C GLY A 355 31.09 -32.75 68.28
N TYR A 356 31.73 -31.68 68.79
CA TYR A 356 33.07 -31.26 68.41
C TYR A 356 34.13 -31.59 69.48
N ALA A 357 33.75 -32.23 70.59
CA ALA A 357 34.66 -32.54 71.69
C ALA A 357 35.54 -33.77 71.37
N PRO A 358 36.72 -33.90 72.01
CA PRO A 358 37.51 -35.12 71.99
C PRO A 358 36.73 -36.32 72.54
N ASN A 359 37.06 -37.54 72.10
CA ASN A 359 36.32 -38.76 72.44
C ASN A 359 36.27 -39.06 73.95
N GLU A 360 37.19 -38.50 74.73
CA GLU A 360 37.26 -38.68 76.18
C GLU A 360 36.21 -37.84 76.93
N ILE A 361 35.69 -36.76 76.31
CA ILE A 361 34.69 -35.88 76.91
C ILE A 361 33.29 -36.33 76.48
N LYS A 362 32.50 -36.81 77.44
CA LYS A 362 31.12 -37.24 77.21
C LYS A 362 30.13 -36.16 77.61
N ALA A 363 28.99 -36.16 76.93
CA ALA A 363 27.82 -35.37 77.28
C ALA A 363 27.46 -35.56 78.76
N ASN A 364 27.23 -34.46 79.49
CA ASN A 364 26.79 -34.52 80.87
C ASN A 364 25.28 -34.28 80.94
N ALA A 365 24.53 -35.29 81.41
CA ALA A 365 23.08 -35.23 81.55
C ALA A 365 22.61 -34.16 82.56
N SER A 366 23.47 -33.71 83.49
CA SER A 366 23.10 -32.64 84.43
C SER A 366 23.10 -31.23 83.81
N CYS A 367 23.40 -31.12 82.51
CA CYS A 367 23.49 -29.87 81.77
C CYS A 367 22.39 -29.73 80.68
N GLU A 368 21.43 -30.66 80.62
CA GLU A 368 20.28 -30.59 79.70
C GLU A 368 19.26 -29.52 80.08
#